data_AF-A0A0L8N2J7-F1
#
_entry.id   AF-A0A0L8N2J7-F1
#
_cell.length_a   1.000
_cell.length_b   1.000
_cell.length_c   1.000
_cell.angle_alpha   90.00
_cell.angle_beta   90.00
_cell.angle_gamma   90.00
#
_symmetry.space_group_name_H-M   'P 1'
#
loop_
_entity.id
_entity.type
_entity.pdbx_description
1 polymer ?
#
loop_
_entity_poly.entity_id
_entity_poly.type
_entity_poly.pdbx_seq_one_letter_code
_entity_poly.pdbx_strand_id
1 'polypeptide(L)'
;AKLTINPAIAHGLAHEIGSIEVGKLADIVLWRPPFFGAKPQLVLKSGFPAYGVTGDPNAATDCCEPLVLGPLFGAHGAAPADLSVAFVSRAAAESGSSGVMTTRRRRVAVHGTRGIGPKDMIGNARLGAVDVNPRTGLVTLDGEPLRSEPAQQVSLNRLYFL
;
A
#
# COMPACT_ATOMS: atom_id res chain seq x y z
N ALA A 1 -6.10 -7.73 2.11
CA ALA A 1 -7.27 -7.02 1.55
C ALA A 1 -7.37 -5.57 2.05
N LYS A 2 -7.51 -5.35 3.38
CA LYS A 2 -7.70 -4.02 3.98
C LYS A 2 -6.65 -2.95 3.60
N LEU A 3 -5.38 -3.35 3.45
CA LEU A 3 -4.25 -2.46 3.15
C LEU A 3 -3.79 -2.55 1.68
N THR A 4 -4.45 -3.36 0.86
CA THR A 4 -3.97 -3.69 -0.50
C THR A 4 -5.08 -3.45 -1.52
N ILE A 5 -5.91 -4.46 -1.80
CA ILE A 5 -6.89 -4.42 -2.88
C ILE A 5 -8.09 -3.51 -2.57
N ASN A 6 -8.55 -3.42 -1.32
CA ASN A 6 -9.74 -2.64 -0.99
C ASN A 6 -9.54 -1.13 -1.17
N PRO A 7 -8.43 -0.52 -0.69
CA PRO A 7 -8.10 0.86 -1.06
C PRO A 7 -7.96 1.06 -2.58
N ALA A 8 -7.35 0.10 -3.28
CA ALA A 8 -7.23 0.17 -4.74
C ALA A 8 -8.60 0.14 -5.44
N ILE A 9 -9.57 -0.65 -4.98
CA ILE A 9 -10.94 -0.67 -5.49
C ILE A 9 -11.61 0.68 -5.20
N ALA A 10 -11.55 1.15 -3.95
CA ALA A 10 -12.19 2.40 -3.52
C ALA A 10 -11.75 3.62 -4.35
N HIS A 11 -10.46 3.67 -4.73
CA HIS A 11 -9.89 4.76 -5.52
C HIS A 11 -9.83 4.47 -7.03
N GLY A 12 -10.35 3.34 -7.51
CA GLY A 12 -10.38 3.02 -8.93
C GLY A 12 -9.01 2.70 -9.54
N LEU A 13 -8.11 2.15 -8.74
CA LEU A 13 -6.72 1.81 -9.06
C LEU A 13 -6.52 0.29 -9.24
N ALA A 14 -7.53 -0.51 -8.89
CA ALA A 14 -7.44 -1.97 -8.80
C ALA A 14 -7.10 -2.68 -10.11
N HIS A 15 -7.21 -1.99 -11.25
CA HIS A 15 -6.78 -2.48 -12.56
C HIS A 15 -5.26 -2.45 -12.75
N GLU A 16 -4.53 -1.59 -12.01
CA GLU A 16 -3.06 -1.51 -12.07
C GLU A 16 -2.39 -2.11 -10.83
N ILE A 17 -2.97 -1.96 -9.63
CA ILE A 17 -2.29 -2.29 -8.35
C ILE A 17 -3.23 -2.93 -7.32
N GLY A 18 -2.67 -3.36 -6.18
CA GLY A 18 -3.41 -3.78 -4.99
C GLY A 18 -3.47 -5.30 -4.77
N SER A 19 -3.00 -6.09 -5.73
CA SER A 19 -2.92 -7.55 -5.64
C SER A 19 -1.87 -8.10 -6.61
N ILE A 20 -1.46 -9.36 -6.38
CA ILE A 20 -0.54 -10.09 -7.25
C ILE A 20 -1.39 -10.88 -8.25
N GLU A 21 -1.66 -10.28 -9.40
CA GLU A 21 -2.46 -10.85 -10.48
C GLU A 21 -1.80 -10.51 -11.83
N VAL A 22 -1.96 -11.39 -12.82
CA VAL A 22 -1.43 -11.16 -14.18
C VAL A 22 -2.02 -9.89 -14.78
N GLY A 23 -1.18 -9.07 -15.41
CA GLY A 23 -1.58 -7.81 -16.04
C GLY A 23 -1.50 -6.57 -15.14
N LYS A 24 -1.24 -6.73 -13.84
CA LYS A 24 -1.00 -5.62 -12.91
C LYS A 24 0.47 -5.23 -12.83
N LEU A 25 0.74 -4.01 -12.34
CA LEU A 25 2.11 -3.57 -12.04
C LEU A 25 2.73 -4.51 -11.00
N ALA A 26 3.98 -4.90 -11.25
CA ALA A 26 4.77 -5.72 -10.34
C ALA A 26 5.31 -4.91 -9.15
N ASP A 27 4.38 -4.32 -8.38
CA ASP A 27 4.65 -3.62 -7.13
C ASP A 27 4.54 -4.61 -5.97
N ILE A 28 5.69 -5.16 -5.57
CA ILE A 28 5.76 -6.34 -4.70
C ILE A 28 6.69 -6.04 -3.53
N VAL A 29 6.24 -6.39 -2.33
CA VAL A 29 7.07 -6.33 -1.12
C VAL A 29 7.44 -7.75 -0.70
N LEU A 30 8.73 -8.02 -0.63
CA LEU A 30 9.28 -9.28 -0.16
C LEU A 30 9.60 -9.18 1.33
N TRP A 31 9.26 -10.24 2.05
CA TRP A 31 9.43 -10.33 3.49
C TRP A 31 10.17 -11.61 3.84
N ARG A 32 11.09 -11.51 4.79
CA ARG A 32 11.52 -12.68 5.55
C ARG A 32 10.43 -13.00 6.56
N PRO A 33 9.98 -14.28 6.70
CA PRO A 33 8.89 -14.63 7.61
C PRO A 33 9.04 -14.09 9.04
N PRO A 34 10.24 -14.11 9.68
CA PRO A 34 10.41 -13.55 11.02
C PRO A 34 10.16 -12.04 11.13
N PHE A 35 10.21 -11.28 10.03
CA PHE A 35 10.05 -9.83 10.02
C PHE A 35 8.75 -9.36 9.35
N PHE A 36 7.86 -10.30 9.00
CA PHE A 36 6.64 -10.02 8.27
C PHE A 36 5.78 -8.96 8.98
N GLY A 37 5.44 -7.90 8.24
CA GLY A 37 4.64 -6.77 8.75
C GLY A 37 5.44 -5.73 9.56
N ALA A 38 6.69 -6.01 9.94
CA ALA A 38 7.54 -5.05 10.67
C ALA A 38 8.59 -4.40 9.76
N LYS A 39 9.50 -5.19 9.17
CA LYS A 39 10.59 -4.69 8.32
C LYS A 39 10.68 -5.51 7.02
N PRO A 40 10.43 -4.89 5.84
CA PRO A 40 10.53 -5.60 4.58
C PRO A 40 11.99 -5.92 4.23
N GLN A 41 12.20 -6.96 3.42
CA GLN A 41 13.52 -7.25 2.86
C GLN A 41 13.80 -6.44 1.60
N LEU A 42 12.81 -6.37 0.70
CA LEU A 42 12.93 -5.73 -0.60
C LEU A 42 11.57 -5.24 -1.09
N VAL A 43 11.55 -4.06 -1.71
CA VAL A 43 10.41 -3.48 -2.40
C VAL A 43 10.76 -3.38 -3.88
N LEU A 44 10.01 -4.11 -4.69
CA LEU A 44 10.04 -4.04 -6.14
C LEU A 44 9.00 -3.02 -6.60
N LYS A 45 9.42 -2.06 -7.43
CA LYS A 45 8.51 -1.16 -8.14
C LYS A 45 8.54 -1.52 -9.62
N SER A 46 7.39 -1.92 -10.17
CA SER A 46 7.29 -2.44 -11.54
C SER A 46 8.33 -3.53 -11.85
N GLY A 47 8.59 -4.42 -10.88
CA GLY A 47 9.55 -5.53 -11.01
C GLY A 47 11.01 -5.16 -10.74
N PHE A 48 11.33 -3.88 -10.46
CA PHE A 48 12.70 -3.43 -10.26
C PHE A 48 12.99 -3.06 -8.79
N PRO A 49 14.13 -3.46 -8.20
CA PRO A 49 14.53 -3.13 -6.83
C PRO A 49 14.56 -1.60 -6.59
N ALA A 50 13.63 -1.10 -5.79
CA ALA A 50 13.50 0.33 -5.50
C ALA A 50 13.92 0.70 -4.08
N TYR A 51 13.67 -0.19 -3.11
CA TYR A 51 13.97 0.06 -1.71
C TYR A 51 14.22 -1.28 -0.99
N GLY A 52 15.13 -1.35 -0.03
CA GLY A 52 15.41 -2.62 0.66
C GLY A 52 16.50 -2.49 1.70
N VAL A 53 16.92 -3.64 2.23
CA VAL A 53 18.03 -3.72 3.19
C VAL A 53 19.36 -3.50 2.45
N THR A 54 20.17 -2.57 2.95
CA THR A 54 21.51 -2.25 2.46
C THR A 54 22.49 -2.33 3.62
N GLY A 55 23.60 -3.06 3.45
CA GLY A 55 24.72 -3.07 4.40
C GLY A 55 25.75 -1.98 4.17
N ASP A 56 26.91 -2.11 4.80
CA ASP A 56 28.06 -1.22 4.58
C ASP A 56 28.48 -1.25 3.09
N PRO A 57 28.39 -0.12 2.36
CA PRO A 57 28.73 -0.09 0.94
C PRO A 57 30.22 -0.35 0.66
N ASN A 58 31.10 -0.29 1.66
CA ASN A 58 32.53 -0.56 1.52
C ASN A 58 32.90 -2.00 1.96
N ALA A 59 31.94 -2.80 2.42
CA ALA A 59 32.21 -4.15 2.87
C ALA A 59 32.35 -5.15 1.71
N ALA A 60 32.99 -6.28 2.00
CA ALA A 60 33.19 -7.36 1.03
C ALA A 60 31.89 -8.09 0.65
N THR A 61 30.85 -8.00 1.48
CA THR A 61 29.53 -8.60 1.23
C THR A 61 28.42 -7.62 1.63
N ASP A 62 27.26 -7.78 1.01
CA ASP A 62 26.06 -6.93 1.22
C ASP A 62 25.37 -7.14 2.57
N CYS A 63 25.77 -8.18 3.31
CA CYS A 63 25.22 -8.54 4.62
C CYS A 63 26.04 -7.98 5.80
N CYS A 64 27.11 -7.23 5.54
CA CYS A 64 27.92 -6.62 6.58
C CYS A 64 27.19 -5.42 7.21
N GLU A 65 27.20 -5.38 8.54
CA GLU A 65 26.61 -4.30 9.32
C GLU A 65 27.33 -2.95 9.06
N PRO A 66 26.63 -1.81 9.13
CA PRO A 66 25.24 -1.67 9.57
C PRO A 66 24.22 -1.96 8.45
N LEU A 67 23.25 -2.83 8.75
CA LEU A 67 22.10 -3.09 7.88
C LEU A 67 21.02 -2.05 8.10
N VAL A 68 20.79 -1.21 7.10
CA VAL A 68 19.75 -0.16 7.12
C VAL A 68 18.77 -0.36 5.97
N LEU A 69 17.55 0.15 6.12
CA LEU A 69 16.61 0.23 5.01
C LEU A 69 16.90 1.49 4.19
N GLY A 70 17.16 1.32 2.90
CA GLY A 70 17.57 2.42 2.03
C GLY A 70 17.11 2.30 0.58
N PRO A 71 17.26 3.38 -0.20
CA PRO A 71 16.98 3.38 -1.63
C PRO A 71 17.94 2.43 -2.37
N LEU A 72 17.39 1.74 -3.37
CA LEU A 72 18.16 0.92 -4.30
C LEU A 72 18.13 1.58 -5.70
N PHE A 73 18.73 0.94 -6.70
CA PHE A 73 18.85 1.51 -8.05
C PHE A 73 17.53 2.05 -8.64
N GLY A 74 16.40 1.40 -8.38
CA GLY A 74 15.08 1.86 -8.84
C GLY A 74 14.60 3.19 -8.24
N ALA A 75 15.24 3.67 -7.17
CA ALA A 75 14.95 4.96 -6.56
C ALA A 75 15.81 6.11 -7.10
N HIS A 76 16.78 5.84 -7.99
CA HIS A 76 17.75 6.84 -8.44
C HIS A 76 17.57 7.29 -9.89
N GLY A 77 17.98 8.53 -10.15
CA GLY A 77 18.01 9.12 -11.48
C GLY A 77 16.64 9.12 -12.15
N ALA A 78 16.60 8.52 -13.34
CA ALA A 78 15.41 8.40 -14.14
C ALA A 78 14.43 7.33 -13.57
N ALA A 79 14.92 6.20 -13.07
CA ALA A 79 14.11 5.03 -12.79
C ALA A 79 12.79 5.28 -12.03
N PRO A 80 12.71 6.14 -10.99
CA PRO A 80 11.45 6.38 -10.27
C PRO A 80 10.28 6.82 -11.14
N ALA A 81 10.53 7.61 -12.20
CA ALA A 81 9.47 8.06 -13.09
C ALA A 81 9.06 6.98 -14.10
N ASP A 82 9.98 6.12 -14.51
CA ASP A 82 9.72 5.08 -15.51
C ASP A 82 9.08 3.83 -14.89
N LEU A 83 9.41 3.54 -13.63
CA LEU A 83 8.84 2.43 -12.85
C LEU A 83 7.48 2.77 -12.21
N SER A 84 7.05 4.04 -12.28
CA SER A 84 5.84 4.53 -11.61
C SER A 84 4.82 5.09 -12.58
N VAL A 85 3.57 5.16 -12.11
CA VAL A 85 2.46 5.79 -12.82
C VAL A 85 1.98 7.02 -12.06
N ALA A 86 1.36 7.94 -12.78
CA ALA A 86 0.59 9.02 -12.21
C ALA A 86 -0.90 8.73 -12.41
N PHE A 87 -1.61 8.41 -11.34
CA PHE A 87 -3.06 8.25 -11.39
C PHE A 87 -3.73 9.62 -11.50
N VAL A 88 -4.57 9.78 -12.52
CA VAL A 88 -5.23 11.03 -12.87
C VAL A 88 -6.70 10.78 -13.18
N SER A 89 -7.50 11.85 -13.27
CA SER A 89 -8.87 11.73 -13.78
C SER A 89 -8.86 11.28 -15.25
N ARG A 90 -9.94 10.62 -15.68
CA ARG A 90 -10.11 10.22 -17.09
C ARG A 90 -9.94 11.41 -18.04
N ALA A 91 -10.57 12.54 -17.73
CA ALA A 91 -10.44 13.77 -18.52
C ALA A 91 -8.98 14.22 -18.67
N ALA A 92 -8.15 14.11 -17.63
CA ALA A 92 -6.73 14.50 -17.68
C ALA A 92 -5.84 13.48 -18.42
N ALA A 93 -6.26 12.21 -18.50
CA ALA A 93 -5.60 11.22 -19.34
C ALA A 93 -5.93 11.43 -20.82
N GLU A 94 -7.16 11.85 -21.13
CA GLU A 94 -7.68 12.04 -22.49
C GLU A 94 -7.33 13.42 -23.09
N SER A 95 -7.09 14.45 -22.27
CA SER A 95 -6.81 15.82 -22.71
C SER A 95 -5.45 16.04 -23.41
N GLY A 96 -4.71 14.97 -23.72
CA GLY A 96 -3.41 15.04 -24.37
C GLY A 96 -2.31 15.65 -23.51
N SER A 97 -1.15 15.92 -24.13
CA SER A 97 0.04 16.51 -23.48
C SER A 97 -0.02 18.03 -23.29
N SER A 98 -1.18 18.66 -23.49
CA SER A 98 -1.39 20.10 -23.42
C SER A 98 -1.24 20.65 -21.98
N GLY A 99 -0.02 20.67 -21.47
CA GLY A 99 0.49 21.75 -20.62
C GLY A 99 0.60 21.57 -19.09
N VAL A 100 0.13 20.50 -18.43
CA VAL A 100 -0.10 20.60 -16.96
C VAL A 100 0.73 19.67 -16.06
N MET A 101 1.35 18.60 -16.57
CA MET A 101 2.16 17.71 -15.73
C MET A 101 3.62 17.68 -16.16
N THR A 102 4.51 18.21 -15.30
CA THR A 102 5.98 18.21 -15.46
C THR A 102 6.62 16.83 -15.28
N THR A 103 5.82 15.80 -14.98
CA THR A 103 6.31 14.44 -14.80
C THR A 103 6.22 13.64 -16.09
N ARG A 104 7.24 12.80 -16.32
CA ARG A 104 7.25 11.84 -17.43
C ARG A 104 6.63 10.48 -17.08
N ARG A 105 6.08 10.33 -15.87
CA ARG A 105 5.35 9.11 -15.47
C ARG A 105 4.20 8.84 -16.43
N ARG A 106 3.96 7.56 -16.73
CA ARG A 106 2.76 7.15 -17.48
C ARG A 106 1.51 7.60 -16.71
N ARG A 107 0.63 8.34 -17.38
CA ARG A 107 -0.67 8.73 -16.83
C ARG A 107 -1.62 7.54 -16.92
N VAL A 108 -2.30 7.24 -15.82
CA VAL A 108 -3.32 6.20 -15.74
C VAL A 108 -4.62 6.80 -15.26
N ALA A 109 -5.68 6.65 -16.04
CA ALA A 109 -7.00 7.11 -15.67
C ALA A 109 -7.59 6.24 -14.55
N VAL A 110 -8.00 6.84 -13.44
CA VAL A 110 -8.81 6.15 -12.44
C VAL A 110 -10.18 5.80 -13.01
N HIS A 111 -10.72 4.63 -12.68
CA HIS A 111 -12.05 4.22 -13.12
C HIS A 111 -12.77 3.31 -12.11
N GLY A 112 -14.09 3.18 -12.21
CA GLY A 112 -14.86 2.32 -11.32
C GLY A 112 -15.02 2.86 -9.89
N THR A 113 -14.97 4.18 -9.70
CA THR A 113 -15.10 4.84 -8.38
C THR A 113 -16.54 5.17 -7.98
N ARG A 114 -17.51 4.90 -8.86
CA ARG A 114 -18.94 5.18 -8.65
C ARG A 114 -19.72 3.87 -8.74
N GLY A 115 -20.83 3.78 -8.03
CA GLY A 115 -21.65 2.56 -7.97
C GLY A 115 -21.03 1.41 -7.18
N ILE A 116 -19.91 1.66 -6.50
CA ILE A 116 -19.26 0.73 -5.57
C ILE A 116 -19.75 0.96 -4.14
N GLY A 117 -19.70 -0.08 -3.32
CA GLY A 117 -20.02 -0.04 -1.91
C GLY A 117 -19.40 -1.20 -1.13
N PRO A 118 -19.85 -1.45 0.11
CA PRO A 118 -19.27 -2.48 0.96
C PRO A 118 -19.25 -3.87 0.33
N LYS A 119 -20.26 -4.22 -0.48
CA LYS A 119 -20.31 -5.51 -1.22
C LYS A 119 -19.10 -5.77 -2.12
N ASP A 120 -18.44 -4.71 -2.60
CA ASP A 120 -17.30 -4.80 -3.50
C ASP A 120 -15.97 -4.92 -2.74
N MET A 121 -15.99 -4.80 -1.41
CA MET A 121 -14.81 -4.89 -0.56
C MET A 121 -14.46 -6.35 -0.25
N ILE A 122 -13.34 -6.82 -0.80
CA ILE A 122 -12.88 -8.21 -0.67
C ILE A 122 -12.65 -8.55 0.81
N GLY A 123 -13.35 -9.59 1.28
CA GLY A 123 -13.32 -10.07 2.67
C GLY A 123 -13.81 -9.06 3.72
N ASN A 124 -14.47 -7.96 3.32
CA ASN A 124 -14.83 -6.85 4.21
C ASN A 124 -16.17 -6.20 3.82
N ALA A 125 -17.19 -7.02 3.54
CA ALA A 125 -18.47 -6.57 2.98
C ALA A 125 -19.63 -6.47 3.97
N ARG A 126 -19.43 -6.82 5.26
CA ARG A 126 -20.50 -6.87 6.25
C ARG A 126 -21.12 -5.49 6.46
N LEU A 127 -22.45 -5.45 6.32
CA LEU A 127 -23.29 -4.33 6.74
C LEU A 127 -24.00 -4.71 8.04
N GLY A 128 -24.37 -3.71 8.83
CA GLY A 128 -25.13 -3.89 10.07
C GLY A 128 -25.61 -2.54 10.59
N ALA A 129 -26.61 -2.57 11.47
CA ALA A 129 -27.08 -1.37 12.16
C ALA A 129 -26.05 -0.97 13.21
N VAL A 130 -25.41 0.18 13.02
CA VAL A 130 -24.48 0.75 14.00
C VAL A 130 -25.20 1.87 14.74
N ASP A 131 -25.34 1.71 16.06
CA ASP A 131 -25.86 2.75 16.93
C ASP A 131 -24.80 3.19 17.93
N VAL A 132 -24.72 4.50 18.17
CA VAL A 132 -23.78 5.12 19.11
C VAL A 132 -24.56 5.91 20.13
N ASN A 133 -24.53 5.45 21.39
CA ASN A 133 -25.22 6.15 22.47
C ASN A 133 -24.58 7.53 22.69
N PRO A 134 -25.33 8.65 22.53
CA PRO A 134 -24.74 9.99 22.56
C PRO A 134 -24.29 10.44 23.97
N ARG A 135 -24.74 9.76 25.03
CA ARG A 135 -24.37 10.10 26.41
C ARG A 135 -23.20 9.26 26.91
N THR A 136 -23.18 7.97 26.60
CA THR A 136 -22.17 7.03 27.13
C THR A 136 -21.06 6.69 26.15
N GLY A 137 -21.26 6.97 24.85
CA GLY A 137 -20.35 6.56 23.78
C GLY A 137 -20.37 5.07 23.47
N LEU A 138 -21.28 4.30 24.08
CA LEU A 138 -21.41 2.86 23.80
C LEU A 138 -21.79 2.66 22.33
N VAL A 139 -21.01 1.83 21.63
CA VAL A 139 -21.27 1.44 20.25
C VAL A 139 -21.90 0.06 20.24
N THR A 140 -22.98 -0.11 19.48
CA THR A 140 -23.58 -1.42 19.20
C THR A 140 -23.56 -1.74 17.71
N LEU A 141 -23.53 -3.03 17.40
CA LEU A 141 -23.66 -3.55 16.04
C LEU A 141 -24.76 -4.61 16.04
N ASP A 142 -25.84 -4.33 15.33
CA ASP A 142 -27.04 -5.17 15.28
C ASP A 142 -27.64 -5.44 16.68
N GLY A 143 -27.58 -4.42 17.54
CA GLY A 143 -28.05 -4.46 18.94
C GLY A 143 -27.02 -4.98 19.95
N GLU A 144 -25.93 -5.60 19.48
CA GLU A 144 -24.91 -6.17 20.36
C GLU A 144 -23.81 -5.14 20.70
N PRO A 145 -23.48 -4.93 22.00
CA PRO A 145 -22.40 -4.04 22.40
C PRO A 145 -21.03 -4.44 21.85
N LEU A 146 -20.33 -3.52 21.19
CA LEU A 146 -18.95 -3.69 20.75
C LEU A 146 -17.99 -3.07 21.76
N ARG A 147 -17.11 -3.91 22.34
CA ARG A 147 -16.02 -3.45 23.21
C ARG A 147 -14.83 -4.40 23.16
N SER A 148 -13.66 -3.86 23.43
CA SER A 148 -12.44 -4.64 23.69
C SER A 148 -11.64 -3.94 24.78
N GLU A 149 -11.05 -4.72 25.67
CA GLU A 149 -10.11 -4.17 26.66
C GLU A 149 -8.83 -3.66 25.97
N PRO A 150 -8.20 -2.60 26.49
CA PRO A 150 -6.94 -2.11 25.95
C PRO A 150 -5.82 -3.15 26.12
N ALA A 151 -5.01 -3.34 25.08
CA ALA A 151 -3.87 -4.25 25.13
C ALA A 151 -2.70 -3.60 25.88
N GLN A 152 -2.09 -4.33 26.83
CA GLN A 152 -0.90 -3.87 27.55
C GLN A 152 0.40 -4.04 26.73
N GLN A 153 0.42 -5.00 25.80
CA GLN A 153 1.53 -5.30 24.92
C GLN A 153 1.01 -5.74 23.56
N VAL A 154 1.80 -5.51 22.51
CA VAL A 154 1.46 -5.87 21.13
C VAL A 154 2.66 -6.51 20.44
N SER A 155 2.40 -7.44 19.52
CA SER A 155 3.40 -7.98 18.60
C SER A 155 3.94 -6.90 17.65
N LEU A 156 5.07 -7.19 16.98
CA LEU A 156 5.68 -6.30 15.98
C LEU A 156 6.00 -4.89 16.54
N ASN A 157 6.47 -4.81 17.78
CA ASN A 157 6.82 -3.56 18.45
C ASN A 157 8.26 -3.62 18.99
N ARG A 158 8.47 -3.54 20.32
CA ARG A 158 9.79 -3.41 20.97
C ARG A 158 10.84 -4.46 20.56
N LEU A 159 10.42 -5.65 20.12
CA LEU A 159 11.35 -6.67 19.61
C LEU A 159 12.04 -6.26 18.30
N TYR A 160 11.39 -5.45 17.47
CA TYR A 160 11.84 -5.13 16.11
C TYR A 160 12.36 -3.70 15.98
N PHE A 161 11.97 -2.79 16.86
CA PHE A 161 12.24 -1.36 16.73
C PHE A 161 13.01 -0.85 17.95
N LEU A 162 14.17 -0.26 17.68
CA LEU A 162 15.04 0.43 18.65
C LEU A 162 14.56 1.87 18.85
#